data_AF-A0A6C1DRR8-F1
#
_entry.id   AF-A0A6C1DRR8-F1
#
_cell.length_a   1.000
_cell.length_b   1.000
_cell.length_c   1.000
_cell.angle_alpha   90.00
_cell.angle_beta   90.00
_cell.angle_gamma   90.00
#
_symmetry.space_group_name_H-M   'P 1'
#
loop_
_entity.id
_entity.type
_entity.pdbx_description
1 polymer ?
#
loop_
_entity_poly.entity_id
_entity_poly.type
_entity_poly.pdbx_seq_one_letter_code
_entity_poly.pdbx_strand_id
1 'polypeptide(L)'
;MDSYSITNVKYLDPTELHRWMQEGHTTTLREPFQVVDVRGSDYMGGHIKDGWHYAYSRLKQDPEYLRELKHRLLEKQADGRGALNVIFHCMLSQQRGPSAAMLLLRSLDTAELSRCRLWVLRGGFSRWQSVYGDDESVTAGYLPDLWR
;
A
#
# COMPACT_ATOMS: atom_id res chain seq x y z
N MET A 1 20.07 16.54 -1.34
CA MET A 1 18.99 16.69 -2.34
C MET A 1 18.34 15.33 -2.43
N ASP A 2 17.23 15.13 -1.72
CA ASP A 2 16.47 13.89 -1.84
C ASP A 2 15.82 13.88 -3.21
N SER A 3 16.46 13.15 -4.14
CA SER A 3 16.01 13.10 -5.52
C SER A 3 14.80 12.18 -5.64
N TYR A 4 13.88 12.51 -6.54
CA TYR A 4 12.75 11.67 -6.97
C TYR A 4 13.25 10.47 -7.78
N SER A 5 14.10 9.65 -7.18
CA SER A 5 14.66 8.47 -7.82
C SER A 5 13.67 7.31 -7.73
N ILE A 6 13.61 6.51 -8.79
CA ILE A 6 12.86 5.25 -8.81
C ILE A 6 13.31 4.28 -7.71
N THR A 7 14.54 4.44 -7.21
CA THR A 7 15.09 3.69 -6.07
C THR A 7 14.36 3.97 -4.74
N ASN A 8 13.53 5.02 -4.68
CA ASN A 8 12.75 5.35 -3.49
C ASN A 8 11.52 4.44 -3.32
N VAL A 9 11.16 3.67 -4.36
CA VAL A 9 10.10 2.66 -4.28
C VAL A 9 10.73 1.29 -4.09
N LYS A 10 10.50 0.68 -2.93
CA LYS A 10 11.01 -0.65 -2.57
C LYS A 10 9.95 -1.72 -2.76
N TYR A 11 10.34 -2.98 -2.80
CA TYR A 11 9.41 -4.11 -2.78
C TYR A 11 9.37 -4.74 -1.40
N LEU A 12 8.18 -5.15 -0.97
CA LEU A 12 7.92 -5.81 0.30
C LEU A 12 7.35 -7.20 0.02
N ASP A 13 7.86 -8.23 0.71
CA ASP A 13 7.32 -9.58 0.59
C ASP A 13 6.07 -9.77 1.48
N PRO A 14 5.10 -10.61 1.06
CA PRO A 14 3.89 -10.87 1.85
C PRO A 14 4.17 -11.34 3.28
N THR A 15 5.20 -12.15 3.47
CA THR A 15 5.62 -12.64 4.80
C THR A 15 6.05 -11.51 5.73
N GLU A 16 6.70 -10.48 5.19
CA GLU A 16 7.12 -9.33 5.97
C GLU A 16 5.94 -8.42 6.30
N LEU A 17 5.04 -8.15 5.33
CA LEU A 17 3.82 -7.39 5.60
C LEU A 17 2.94 -8.10 6.66
N HIS A 18 2.76 -9.41 6.54
CA HIS A 18 2.04 -10.20 7.53
C HIS A 18 2.64 -10.00 8.93
N ARG A 19 3.97 -10.04 9.05
CA ARG A 19 4.66 -9.81 10.31
C ARG A 19 4.46 -8.39 10.85
N TRP A 20 4.50 -7.37 9.99
CA TRP A 20 4.18 -6.00 10.39
C TRP A 20 2.74 -5.87 10.89
N MET A 21 1.78 -6.60 10.30
CA MET A 21 0.40 -6.63 10.78
C MET A 21 0.27 -7.27 12.17
N GLN A 22 1.00 -8.35 12.44
CA GLN A 22 1.03 -8.96 13.78
C GLN A 22 1.70 -8.06 14.83
N GLU A 23 2.76 -7.33 14.45
CA GLU A 23 3.50 -6.42 15.33
C GLU A 23 2.82 -5.05 15.50
N GLY A 24 1.96 -4.65 14.55
CA GLY A 24 1.34 -3.32 14.47
C GLY A 24 2.28 -2.20 13.99
N HIS A 25 3.52 -2.53 13.62
CA HIS A 25 4.53 -1.58 13.15
C HIS A 25 5.59 -2.28 12.29
N THR A 26 6.45 -1.52 11.61
CA THR A 26 7.63 -2.10 10.96
C THR A 26 8.60 -2.65 11.98
N THR A 27 9.33 -3.69 11.63
CA THR A 27 10.11 -4.43 12.62
C THR A 27 11.32 -3.71 13.14
N THR A 28 12.12 -3.16 12.23
CA THR A 28 13.41 -2.59 12.60
C THR A 28 13.25 -1.22 13.24
N LEU A 29 12.40 -0.38 12.65
CA LEU A 29 12.25 1.02 13.05
C LEU A 29 11.02 1.28 13.91
N ARG A 30 10.12 0.30 14.08
CA ARG A 30 8.85 0.46 14.80
C ARG A 30 8.02 1.63 14.27
N GLU A 31 8.12 1.86 12.96
CA GLU A 31 7.41 2.92 12.24
C GLU A 31 6.00 2.44 11.86
N PRO A 32 5.02 3.35 11.75
CA PRO A 32 3.69 2.99 11.28
C PRO A 32 3.72 2.61 9.80
N PHE A 33 2.66 1.91 9.38
CA PHE A 33 2.45 1.57 7.98
C PHE A 33 0.98 1.71 7.56
N GLN A 34 0.75 1.80 6.25
CA GLN A 34 -0.58 1.81 5.65
C GLN A 34 -0.55 1.06 4.32
N VAL A 35 -1.45 0.08 4.19
CA VAL A 35 -1.68 -0.63 2.93
C VAL A 35 -2.66 0.15 2.07
N VAL A 36 -2.34 0.30 0.78
CA VAL A 36 -3.17 0.96 -0.23
C VAL A 36 -3.42 -0.01 -1.38
N ASP A 37 -4.66 -0.47 -1.48
CA ASP A 37 -5.12 -1.33 -2.56
C ASP A 37 -5.57 -0.46 -3.74
N VAL A 38 -4.93 -0.62 -4.90
CA VAL A 38 -5.24 0.16 -6.10
C VAL A 38 -5.93 -0.65 -7.20
N ARG A 39 -6.53 -1.79 -6.84
CA ARG A 39 -7.42 -2.57 -7.71
C ARG A 39 -8.66 -1.77 -8.12
N GLY A 40 -9.28 -2.17 -9.21
CA GLY A 40 -10.50 -1.56 -9.75
C GLY A 40 -11.69 -2.49 -9.52
N SER A 41 -12.31 -2.93 -10.62
CA SER A 41 -13.38 -3.94 -10.59
C SER A 41 -12.95 -5.27 -9.96
N ASP A 42 -11.65 -5.57 -9.97
CA ASP A 42 -11.02 -6.76 -9.40
C ASP A 42 -10.69 -6.64 -7.90
N TYR A 43 -11.28 -5.65 -7.21
CA TYR A 43 -11.19 -5.51 -5.75
C TYR A 43 -12.05 -6.55 -5.00
N MET A 44 -13.13 -7.04 -5.63
CA MET A 44 -14.01 -8.06 -5.06
C MET A 44 -13.26 -9.38 -4.78
N GLY A 45 -13.71 -10.11 -3.76
CA GLY A 45 -13.15 -11.42 -3.38
C GLY A 45 -12.17 -11.39 -2.22
N GLY A 46 -12.01 -10.24 -1.58
CA GLY A 46 -11.20 -10.06 -0.39
C GLY A 46 -10.21 -8.94 -0.54
N HIS A 47 -9.74 -8.42 0.57
CA HIS A 47 -8.71 -7.39 0.63
C HIS A 47 -7.88 -7.53 1.92
N ILE A 48 -6.68 -6.94 1.92
CA ILE A 48 -5.84 -6.90 3.12
C ILE A 48 -6.53 -6.03 4.16
N LYS A 49 -6.67 -6.56 5.38
CA LYS A 49 -7.39 -5.92 6.48
C LYS A 49 -6.79 -4.55 6.80
N ASP A 50 -7.66 -3.60 7.14
CA ASP A 50 -7.33 -2.18 7.40
C ASP A 50 -6.65 -1.44 6.22
N GLY A 51 -6.59 -2.07 5.05
CA GLY A 51 -6.13 -1.46 3.81
C GLY A 51 -7.10 -0.40 3.28
N TRP A 52 -6.56 0.64 2.64
CA TRP A 52 -7.36 1.69 2.01
C TRP A 52 -7.50 1.42 0.53
N HIS A 53 -8.74 1.42 0.02
CA HIS A 53 -9.01 1.22 -1.40
C HIS A 53 -8.99 2.54 -2.17
N TYR A 54 -8.02 2.68 -3.09
CA TYR A 54 -7.88 3.82 -3.97
C TYR A 54 -7.60 3.34 -5.40
N ALA A 55 -8.66 3.09 -6.18
CA ALA A 55 -8.55 2.55 -7.53
C ALA A 55 -7.59 3.36 -8.42
N TYR A 56 -6.61 2.68 -9.04
CA TYR A 56 -5.58 3.32 -9.84
C TYR A 56 -6.12 4.15 -11.01
N SER A 57 -7.18 3.69 -11.67
CA SER A 57 -7.79 4.42 -12.79
C SER A 57 -8.23 5.81 -12.37
N ARG A 58 -8.85 5.93 -11.19
CA ARG A 58 -9.28 7.22 -10.64
C ARG A 58 -8.10 8.04 -10.16
N LEU A 59 -7.13 7.45 -9.44
CA LEU A 59 -5.90 8.15 -9.04
C LEU A 59 -5.16 8.79 -10.21
N LYS A 60 -5.21 8.17 -11.40
CA LYS A 60 -4.57 8.69 -12.61
C LYS A 60 -5.37 9.83 -13.27
N GLN A 61 -6.68 9.83 -13.16
CA GLN A 61 -7.59 10.73 -13.90
C GLN A 61 -8.07 11.92 -13.09
N ASP A 62 -8.11 11.78 -11.76
CA ASP A 62 -8.71 12.74 -10.83
C ASP A 62 -7.62 13.25 -9.85
N PRO A 63 -7.04 14.44 -10.10
CA PRO A 63 -6.00 15.02 -9.24
C PRO A 63 -6.47 15.23 -7.80
N GLU A 64 -7.77 15.51 -7.59
CA GLU A 64 -8.34 15.73 -6.28
C GLU A 64 -8.38 14.43 -5.47
N TYR A 65 -8.62 13.30 -6.14
CA TYR A 65 -8.56 11.98 -5.51
C TYR A 65 -7.15 11.58 -5.06
N LEU A 66 -6.12 11.94 -5.85
CA LEU A 66 -4.73 11.76 -5.44
C LEU A 66 -4.38 12.69 -4.26
N ARG A 67 -4.86 13.95 -4.30
CA ARG A 67 -4.67 14.93 -3.23
C ARG A 67 -5.31 14.46 -1.92
N GLU A 68 -6.50 13.85 -1.98
CA GLU A 68 -7.17 13.24 -0.83
C GLU A 68 -6.35 12.08 -0.23
N LEU A 69 -5.88 11.14 -1.06
CA LEU A 69 -5.01 10.04 -0.60
C LEU A 69 -3.75 10.58 0.08
N LYS A 70 -3.08 11.54 -0.57
CA LYS A 70 -1.87 12.17 -0.03
C LYS A 70 -2.15 12.82 1.33
N HIS A 71 -3.23 13.59 1.45
CA HIS A 71 -3.62 14.24 2.70
C HIS A 71 -3.80 13.23 3.84
N ARG A 72 -4.61 12.19 3.62
CA ARG A 72 -4.87 11.15 4.63
C ARG A 72 -3.60 10.42 5.07
N LEU A 73 -2.67 10.17 4.13
CA LEU A 73 -1.38 9.54 4.45
C LEU A 73 -0.51 10.46 5.32
N LEU A 74 -0.47 11.76 5.02
CA LEU A 74 0.30 12.73 5.80
C LEU A 74 -0.29 13.00 7.18
N GLU A 75 -1.62 12.98 7.32
CA GLU A 75 -2.30 13.02 8.62
C GLU A 75 -1.95 11.80 9.46
N LYS A 76 -2.12 10.59 8.90
CA LYS A 76 -1.76 9.34 9.58
C LYS A 76 -0.28 9.31 10.00
N GLN A 77 0.60 9.88 9.17
CA GLN A 77 2.01 10.00 9.51
C GLN A 77 2.22 10.94 10.70
N ALA A 78 1.52 12.07 10.77
CA ALA A 78 1.65 13.05 11.84
C ALA A 78 1.26 12.49 13.22
N ASP A 79 0.31 11.55 13.25
CA ASP A 79 -0.09 10.84 14.48
C ASP A 79 0.92 9.76 14.92
N GLY A 80 1.83 9.38 14.02
CA GLY A 80 2.77 8.28 14.20
C GLY A 80 4.18 8.72 14.60
N ARG A 81 4.99 7.75 15.05
CA ARG A 81 6.43 7.94 15.27
C ARG A 81 7.22 7.58 14.01
N GLY A 82 8.02 8.53 13.51
CA GLY A 82 8.88 8.31 12.35
C GLY A 82 8.14 8.42 11.01
N ALA A 83 8.73 7.84 9.96
CA ALA A 83 8.14 7.89 8.62
C ALA A 83 6.99 6.88 8.47
N LEU A 84 5.98 7.22 7.67
CA LEU A 84 4.91 6.28 7.32
C LEU A 84 5.34 5.36 6.18
N ASN A 85 5.25 4.06 6.40
CA ASN A 85 5.50 3.05 5.37
C ASN A 85 4.22 2.83 4.56
N VAL A 86 4.19 3.32 3.32
CA VAL A 86 3.01 3.24 2.44
C VAL A 86 3.19 2.08 1.47
N ILE A 87 2.38 1.03 1.60
CA ILE A 87 2.48 -0.19 0.79
C ILE A 87 1.39 -0.19 -0.26
N PHE A 88 1.76 0.05 -1.51
CA PHE A 88 0.86 -0.09 -2.65
C PHE A 88 0.79 -1.53 -3.13
N HIS A 89 -0.40 -1.97 -3.52
CA HIS A 89 -0.54 -3.22 -4.26
C HIS A 89 -1.71 -3.17 -5.25
N CYS A 90 -1.71 -4.07 -6.22
CA CYS A 90 -2.90 -4.35 -7.01
C CYS A 90 -3.17 -5.86 -7.01
N MET A 91 -3.66 -6.43 -8.12
CA MET A 91 -3.85 -7.88 -8.24
C MET A 91 -2.51 -8.63 -8.23
N LEU A 92 -1.58 -8.24 -9.12
CA LEU A 92 -0.26 -8.90 -9.28
C LEU A 92 0.91 -7.99 -8.92
N SER A 93 0.66 -6.70 -8.68
CA SER A 93 1.66 -5.65 -8.45
C SER A 93 2.73 -5.49 -9.54
N GLN A 94 2.39 -5.78 -10.79
CA GLN A 94 3.31 -5.62 -11.94
C GLN A 94 3.14 -4.28 -12.67
N GLN A 95 1.98 -3.62 -12.55
CA GLN A 95 1.67 -2.37 -13.27
C GLN A 95 1.02 -1.33 -12.35
N ARG A 96 -0.24 -1.54 -11.95
CA ARG A 96 -1.04 -0.55 -11.19
C ARG A 96 -0.41 -0.19 -9.84
N GLY A 97 0.05 -1.18 -9.06
CA GLY A 97 0.73 -0.94 -7.77
C GLY A 97 1.97 -0.06 -7.90
N PRO A 98 2.99 -0.45 -8.69
CA PRO A 98 4.17 0.39 -8.96
C PRO A 98 3.81 1.77 -9.52
N SER A 99 2.84 1.83 -10.43
CA SER A 99 2.43 3.10 -11.06
C SER A 99 1.78 4.06 -10.05
N ALA A 100 0.94 3.55 -9.14
CA ALA A 100 0.35 4.34 -8.06
C ALA A 100 1.39 4.86 -7.06
N ALA A 101 2.36 4.02 -6.68
CA ALA A 101 3.48 4.45 -5.84
C ALA A 101 4.27 5.59 -6.49
N MET A 102 4.52 5.48 -7.81
CA MET A 102 5.20 6.52 -8.58
C MET A 102 4.35 7.79 -8.78
N LEU A 103 3.02 7.69 -8.84
CA LEU A 103 2.14 8.87 -8.85
C LEU A 103 2.23 9.62 -7.52
N LEU A 104 2.14 8.91 -6.40
CA LEU A 104 2.29 9.53 -5.08
C LEU A 104 3.69 10.16 -4.95
N LEU A 105 4.75 9.42 -5.29
CA LEU A 105 6.14 9.92 -5.21
C LEU A 105 6.31 11.28 -5.91
N ARG A 106 5.75 11.43 -7.12
CA ARG A 106 5.84 12.68 -7.90
C ARG A 106 5.00 13.82 -7.35
N SER A 107 4.01 13.52 -6.52
CA SER A 107 3.14 14.52 -5.90
C SER A 107 3.67 15.05 -4.56
N LEU A 108 4.64 14.37 -3.95
CA LEU A 108 5.25 14.79 -2.68
C LEU A 108 6.27 15.90 -2.94
N ASP A 109 6.34 16.91 -2.08
CA ASP A 109 7.46 17.86 -2.04
C ASP A 109 8.66 17.30 -1.24
N THR A 110 9.76 18.05 -1.18
CA THR A 110 10.97 17.60 -0.48
C THR A 110 10.77 17.36 1.02
N ALA A 111 9.94 18.17 1.70
CA ALA A 111 9.66 17.97 3.12
C ALA A 111 8.82 16.71 3.33
N GLU A 112 7.85 16.47 2.45
CA GLU A 112 6.97 15.30 2.49
C GLU A 112 7.65 14.00 2.09
N LEU A 113 8.64 14.03 1.20
CA LEU A 113 9.43 12.86 0.81
C LEU A 113 10.08 12.17 2.02
N SER A 114 10.59 12.95 2.98
CA SER A 114 11.21 12.41 4.19
C SER A 114 10.22 11.74 5.15
N ARG A 115 8.91 12.04 5.00
CA ARG A 115 7.84 11.57 5.88
C ARG A 115 7.28 10.22 5.45
N CYS A 116 7.54 9.79 4.21
CA CYS A 116 6.95 8.58 3.65
C CYS A 116 8.03 7.62 3.11
N ARG A 117 7.85 6.32 3.35
CA ARG A 117 8.62 5.25 2.69
C ARG A 117 7.68 4.48 1.78
N LEU A 118 7.96 4.46 0.48
CA LEU A 118 7.07 3.86 -0.51
C LEU A 118 7.47 2.41 -0.80
N TRP A 119 6.48 1.53 -0.74
CA TRP A 119 6.64 0.09 -0.96
C TRP A 119 5.64 -0.41 -1.98
N VAL A 120 5.99 -1.50 -2.66
CA VAL A 120 5.09 -2.29 -3.49
C VAL A 120 5.06 -3.73 -2.97
N LEU A 121 3.88 -4.24 -2.65
CA LEU A 121 3.72 -5.63 -2.21
C LEU A 121 3.98 -6.59 -3.37
N ARG A 122 5.01 -7.44 -3.25
CA ARG A 122 5.43 -8.37 -4.30
C ARG A 122 4.35 -9.43 -4.54
N GLY A 123 3.92 -9.56 -5.79
CA GLY A 123 2.89 -10.51 -6.20
C GLY A 123 1.45 -10.05 -5.96
N GLY A 124 1.27 -8.86 -5.35
CA GLY A 124 -0.03 -8.25 -5.13
C GLY A 124 -0.98 -9.09 -4.28
N PHE A 125 -2.28 -8.82 -4.43
CA PHE A 125 -3.31 -9.52 -3.67
C PHE A 125 -3.40 -11.00 -4.05
N SER A 126 -3.09 -11.37 -5.31
CA SER A 126 -3.10 -12.77 -5.75
C SER A 126 -2.13 -13.65 -4.94
N ARG A 127 -0.91 -13.16 -4.68
CA ARG A 127 0.05 -13.87 -3.81
C ARG A 127 -0.31 -13.77 -2.33
N TRP A 128 -0.88 -12.65 -1.90
CA TRP A 128 -1.33 -12.50 -0.53
C TRP A 128 -2.40 -13.53 -0.19
N GLN A 129 -3.48 -13.57 -0.97
CA GLN A 129 -4.62 -14.44 -0.70
C GLN A 129 -4.27 -15.94 -0.81
N SER A 130 -3.30 -16.32 -1.66
CA SER A 130 -2.88 -17.72 -1.77
C SER A 130 -2.16 -18.23 -0.52
N VAL A 131 -1.70 -17.34 0.36
CA VAL A 131 -0.97 -17.68 1.59
C VAL A 131 -1.77 -17.32 2.84
N TYR A 132 -2.47 -16.18 2.82
CA TYR A 132 -3.15 -15.59 3.97
C TYR A 132 -4.65 -15.33 3.73
N GLY A 133 -5.23 -15.88 2.66
CA GLY A 133 -6.63 -15.65 2.29
C GLY A 133 -7.61 -16.04 3.39
N ASP A 134 -7.44 -17.25 3.94
CA ASP A 134 -8.28 -17.81 5.00
C ASP A 134 -8.01 -17.21 6.39
N ASP A 135 -6.99 -16.35 6.53
CA ASP A 135 -6.66 -15.71 7.81
C ASP A 135 -7.43 -14.39 7.98
N GLU A 136 -8.57 -14.46 8.67
CA GLU A 136 -9.43 -13.31 8.98
C GLU A 136 -8.78 -12.24 9.88
N SER A 137 -7.65 -12.58 10.53
CA SER A 137 -6.89 -11.60 11.31
C SER A 137 -6.19 -10.57 10.42
N VAL A 138 -5.89 -10.93 9.17
CA VAL A 138 -5.15 -10.08 8.22
C VAL A 138 -5.81 -9.92 6.84
N THR A 139 -6.83 -10.71 6.52
CA THR A 139 -7.61 -10.62 5.28
C THR A 139 -9.09 -10.41 5.61
N ALA A 140 -9.73 -9.45 4.96
CA ALA A 140 -11.13 -9.12 5.18
C ALA A 140 -11.98 -9.38 3.92
N GLY A 141 -13.20 -9.87 4.12
CA GLY A 141 -14.16 -10.13 3.03
C GLY A 141 -13.68 -11.16 2.01
N TYR A 142 -12.85 -12.12 2.44
CA TYR A 142 -12.33 -13.17 1.56
C TYR A 142 -13.46 -14.09 1.09
N LEU A 143 -13.50 -14.35 -0.21
CA LEU A 143 -14.49 -15.25 -0.82
C LEU A 143 -13.72 -16.36 -1.56
N PRO A 144 -13.44 -17.50 -0.90
CA PRO A 144 -12.62 -18.58 -1.48
C PRO A 144 -13.10 -19.05 -2.85
N ASP A 145 -14.41 -19.03 -3.09
CA ASP A 145 -15.03 -19.43 -4.35
C ASP A 145 -14.62 -18.59 -5.56
N LEU A 146 -14.11 -17.37 -5.34
CA LEU A 146 -13.61 -16.49 -6.40
C LEU A 146 -12.12 -16.74 -6.74
N TRP A 147 -11.44 -17.66 -6.04
CA TRP A 147 -9.99 -17.90 -6.15
C TRP A 147 -9.62 -19.34 -6.50
N ARG A 148 -10.59 -20.15 -6.93
CA ARG A 148 -10.38 -21.54 -7.38
C ARG A 148 -9.64 -21.64 -8.71
#